data_AF-A0A949IAA9-F1
#
_entry.id   AF-A0A949IAA9-F1
#
_cell.length_a   1.000
_cell.length_b   1.000
_cell.length_c   1.000
_cell.angle_alpha   90.00
_cell.angle_beta   90.00
_cell.angle_gamma   90.00
#
_symmetry.space_group_name_H-M   'P 1'
#
loop_
_entity.id
_entity.type
_entity.pdbx_description
1 polymer ?
#
loop_
_entity_poly.entity_id
_entity_poly.type
_entity_poly.pdbx_seq_one_letter_code
_entity_poly.pdbx_strand_id
1 'polypeptide(L)' 'TEATLTRPAELPQMLATGSQGRHSEHMGYLLAEMQSLARAHPGAAW' A
#
# COMPACT_ATOMS: atom_id res chain seq x y z
N THR A 1 -19.36 16.78 -9.87
CA THR A 1 -18.96 16.60 -11.29
C THR A 1 -17.93 17.66 -11.57
N GLU A 2 -16.76 17.32 -12.10
CA GLU A 2 -15.79 18.22 -12.81
C GLU A 2 -14.41 17.54 -12.89
N ALA A 3 -14.37 16.40 -13.56
CA ALA A 3 -13.20 15.94 -14.30
C ALA A 3 -13.75 15.58 -15.68
N THR A 4 -13.27 16.20 -16.75
CA THR A 4 -13.70 15.98 -18.14
C THR A 4 -13.22 14.63 -18.69
N LEU A 5 -13.22 13.60 -17.84
CA LEU A 5 -12.72 12.26 -18.09
C LEU A 5 -13.87 11.27 -18.26
N THR A 6 -13.68 10.32 -19.17
CA THR A 6 -14.59 9.18 -19.34
C THR A 6 -14.22 8.07 -18.38
N ARG A 7 -15.24 7.48 -17.74
CA ARG A 7 -15.06 6.29 -16.88
C ARG A 7 -14.60 5.09 -17.74
N PRO A 8 -13.63 4.28 -17.27
CA PRO A 8 -13.29 3.01 -17.93
C PRO A 8 -14.51 2.09 -18.07
N ALA A 9 -14.62 1.41 -19.22
CA ALA A 9 -15.72 0.49 -19.50
C ALA A 9 -15.70 -0.76 -18.60
N GLU A 10 -14.50 -1.22 -18.24
CA GLU A 10 -14.26 -2.33 -17.33
C GLU A 10 -13.44 -1.82 -16.14
N LEU A 11 -13.86 -2.22 -14.94
CA LEU A 11 -13.08 -1.99 -13.73
C LEU A 11 -12.48 -3.35 -13.30
N PRO A 12 -11.19 -3.38 -12.92
CA PRO A 12 -10.62 -4.56 -12.30
C PRO A 12 -11.44 -4.98 -11.09
N GLN A 13 -11.44 -6.29 -10.80
CA GLN A 13 -12.04 -6.78 -9.56
C GLN A 13 -11.34 -6.11 -8.37
N MET A 14 -12.11 -5.36 -7.57
CA MET A 14 -11.60 -4.75 -6.36
C MET A 14 -11.38 -5.83 -5.28
N LEU A 15 -10.13 -6.03 -4.86
CA LEU A 15 -9.77 -6.93 -3.76
C LEU A 15 -9.55 -6.12 -2.47
N ALA A 16 -10.63 -5.91 -1.71
CA ALA A 16 -10.62 -5.14 -0.46
C ALA A 16 -10.19 -5.98 0.77
N THR A 17 -9.10 -6.75 0.65
CA THR A 17 -8.64 -7.68 1.70
C THR A 17 -7.52 -7.12 2.58
N GLY A 18 -7.11 -5.87 2.36
CA GLY A 18 -5.99 -5.25 3.08
C GLY A 18 -6.20 -5.18 4.60
N SER A 19 -7.45 -5.00 5.05
CA SER A 19 -7.80 -5.03 6.48
C SER A 19 -7.61 -6.41 7.14
N GLN A 20 -7.51 -7.47 6.35
CA GLN A 20 -7.24 -8.85 6.80
C GLN A 20 -5.74 -9.19 6.73
N GLY A 21 -4.87 -8.20 6.49
CA GLY A 21 -3.44 -8.41 6.27
C GLY A 21 -3.08 -9.02 4.92
N ARG A 22 -4.05 -9.15 3.98
CA ARG A 22 -3.81 -9.65 2.62
C ARG A 22 -3.62 -8.48 1.67
N HIS A 23 -2.37 -8.10 1.47
CA HIS A 23 -1.97 -7.01 0.58
C HIS A 23 -1.44 -7.53 -0.76
N SER A 24 -1.30 -6.63 -1.75
CA SER A 24 -0.54 -6.94 -2.96
C SER A 24 0.96 -7.08 -2.65
N GLU A 25 1.72 -7.59 -3.60
CA GLU A 25 3.18 -7.75 -3.50
C GLU A 25 3.93 -6.45 -3.13
N HIS A 26 3.35 -5.30 -3.48
CA HIS A 26 3.92 -3.98 -3.25
C HIS A 26 4.11 -3.66 -1.76
N MET A 27 3.25 -4.18 -0.88
CA MET A 27 3.32 -3.87 0.56
C MET A 27 4.63 -4.36 1.18
N GLY A 28 5.18 -5.48 0.71
CA GLY A 28 6.46 -6.01 1.20
C GLY A 28 7.60 -5.01 0.98
N TYR A 29 7.67 -4.42 -0.22
CA TYR A 29 8.69 -3.42 -0.57
C TYR A 29 8.51 -2.14 0.26
N LEU A 30 7.29 -1.64 0.39
CA LEU A 30 7.02 -0.44 1.19
C LEU A 30 7.47 -0.62 2.65
N LEU A 31 7.12 -1.74 3.27
CA LEU A 31 7.50 -2.01 4.66
C LEU A 31 8.99 -2.25 4.83
N ALA A 32 9.66 -2.88 3.85
CA ALA A 32 11.11 -3.06 3.88
C ALA A 32 11.83 -1.71 3.94
N GLU A 33 11.45 -0.76 3.09
CA GLU A 33 12.02 0.58 3.08
C GLU A 33 11.68 1.37 4.35
N MET A 34 10.39 1.47 4.66
CA MET A 34 9.89 2.27 5.79
C MET A 34 10.42 1.79 7.15
N GLN A 35 10.66 0.49 7.30
CA GLN A 35 11.09 -0.11 8.57
C GLN A 35 12.59 -0.41 8.61
N SER A 36 13.35 -0.12 7.55
CA SER A 36 14.78 -0.42 7.48
C SER A 36 15.56 0.13 8.68
N LEU A 37 15.48 1.45 8.92
CA LEU A 37 16.16 2.13 10.02
C LEU A 37 15.66 1.66 11.40
N ALA A 38 14.33 1.56 11.57
CA ALA A 38 13.73 1.17 12.83
C ALA A 38 14.06 -0.29 13.22
N ARG A 39 14.18 -1.19 12.24
CA ARG A 39 14.61 -2.58 12.45
C ARG A 39 16.11 -2.68 12.73
N ALA A 40 16.93 -1.82 12.10
CA ALA A 40 18.37 -1.77 12.34
C ALA A 40 18.71 -1.21 13.73
N HIS A 41 17.87 -0.32 14.28
CA HIS A 41 18.07 0.30 15.60
C HIS A 41 16.83 0.16 16.50
N PRO A 42 16.55 -1.03 17.04
CA PRO A 42 15.40 -1.24 17.92
C PRO A 42 15.48 -0.39 19.18
N GLY A 43 14.40 0.34 19.48
CA GLY A 43 14.27 1.14 20.71
C GLY A 43 14.96 2.51 20.68
N ALA A 44 15.56 2.91 19.56
CA ALA A 44 16.10 4.25 19.40
C ALA A 44 14.98 5.31 19.32
N ALA A 45 15.31 6.53 19.75
CA ALA A 45 14.42 7.68 19.76
C ALA A 45 14.96 8.77 18.84
N TRP A 46 14.06 9.42 18.09
CA TRP A 46 14.34 10.44 17.08
C TRP A 46 13.23 11.48 17.08
#